data_AF-A0A9R1XPP7-F1
#
_entry.id   AF-A0A9R1XPP7-F1
#
_cell.length_a   1.000
_cell.length_b   1.000
_cell.length_c   1.000
_cell.angle_alpha   90.00
_cell.angle_beta   90.00
_cell.angle_gamma   90.00
#
_symmetry.space_group_name_H-M   'P 1'
#
loop_
_entity.id
_entity.type
_entity.pdbx_description
1 polymer ?
#
loop_
_entity_poly.entity_id
_entity_poly.type
_entity_poly.pdbx_seq_one_letter_code
_entity_poly.pdbx_strand_id
1 'polypeptide(L)'
;MTKVRCFIWRAVLNGIPTACALQKRGINFNTINCSYCDLEREDTDHVLINCSMTAKVWYGIPQPQFGNLSDMVKFCSTWGQCLNKRKNLISICYGIAWLIWKARCDFIFNKIRISPNQLAGNIQSMVFTWIKHRIAVTPPNQTAETSEGSCDLN
;
A
#
# COMPACT_ATOMS: atom_id res chain seq x y z
N MET A 1 2.18 1.02 13.38
CA MET A 1 1.37 0.34 12.34
C MET A 1 -0.14 0.59 12.43
N THR A 2 -0.69 0.95 13.60
CA THR A 2 -2.14 1.13 13.82
C THR A 2 -2.79 2.13 12.87
N LYS A 3 -2.19 3.31 12.66
CA LYS A 3 -2.69 4.34 11.73
C LYS A 3 -2.89 3.81 10.30
N VAL A 4 -1.91 3.06 9.80
CA VAL A 4 -1.94 2.48 8.44
C VAL A 4 -3.03 1.41 8.34
N ARG A 5 -3.20 0.56 9.35
CA ARG A 5 -4.28 -0.44 9.36
C ARG A 5 -5.66 0.21 9.40
N CYS A 6 -5.85 1.25 10.20
CA CYS A 6 -7.10 2.02 10.23
C CYS A 6 -7.38 2.68 8.88
N PHE A 7 -6.35 3.20 8.21
CA PHE A 7 -6.47 3.73 6.86
C PHE A 7 -6.94 2.65 5.87
N ILE A 8 -6.30 1.48 5.85
CA ILE A 8 -6.68 0.39 4.94
C ILE A 8 -8.11 -0.06 5.19
N TRP A 9 -8.50 -0.23 6.45
CA TRP A 9 -9.88 -0.57 6.81
C TRP A 9 -10.88 0.47 6.29
N ARG A 10 -10.60 1.77 6.49
CA ARG A 10 -11.44 2.85 5.94
C ARG A 10 -11.46 2.82 4.41
N ALA A 11 -10.33 2.55 3.76
CA ALA A 11 -10.23 2.52 2.31
C ALA A 11 -11.05 1.37 1.71
N VAL A 12 -10.98 0.16 2.29
CA VAL A 12 -11.79 -0.99 1.87
C VAL A 12 -13.30 -0.68 1.96
N LEU A 13 -13.71 0.13 2.93
CA LEU A 13 -15.10 0.58 3.09
C LEU A 13 -15.45 1.82 2.27
N ASN A 14 -14.60 2.26 1.33
CA ASN A 14 -14.75 3.50 0.58
C ASN A 14 -14.95 4.75 1.47
N GLY A 15 -14.39 4.72 2.68
CA GLY A 15 -14.50 5.74 3.72
C GLY A 15 -13.42 6.81 3.68
N ILE A 16 -12.48 6.73 2.72
CA ILE A 16 -11.45 7.75 2.49
C ILE A 16 -11.98 8.87 1.58
N PRO A 17 -11.48 10.11 1.71
CA PRO A 17 -12.03 11.27 1.00
C PRO A 17 -11.51 11.39 -0.45
N THR A 18 -11.89 10.45 -1.32
CA THR A 18 -11.72 10.58 -2.78
C THR A 18 -12.78 11.50 -3.38
N ALA A 19 -12.56 12.03 -4.59
CA ALA A 19 -13.55 12.89 -5.24
C ALA A 19 -14.92 12.19 -5.38
N CYS A 20 -14.94 10.91 -5.77
CA CYS A 20 -16.19 10.15 -5.85
C CYS A 20 -16.88 9.97 -4.48
N ALA A 21 -16.11 9.72 -3.41
CA ALA A 21 -16.66 9.56 -2.07
C ALA A 21 -17.18 10.89 -1.49
N LEU A 22 -16.50 12.00 -1.78
CA LEU A 22 -16.90 13.34 -1.35
C LEU A 22 -18.13 13.85 -2.13
N GLN A 23 -18.23 13.55 -3.43
CA GLN A 23 -19.42 13.83 -4.22
C GLN A 23 -20.66 13.13 -3.66
N LYS A 24 -20.54 11.86 -3.26
CA LYS A 24 -21.64 11.12 -2.59
C LYS A 24 -22.08 11.75 -1.27
N ARG A 25 -21.25 12.59 -0.65
CA ARG A 25 -21.55 13.33 0.59
C ARG A 25 -22.05 14.75 0.32
N GLY A 26 -22.34 15.10 -0.93
CA GLY A 26 -22.85 16.41 -1.32
C GLY A 26 -21.78 17.49 -1.51
N ILE A 27 -20.50 17.12 -1.54
CA ILE A 27 -19.42 18.06 -1.84
C ILE A 27 -19.20 18.08 -3.35
N ASN A 28 -19.53 19.20 -3.99
CA ASN A 28 -19.38 19.37 -5.43
C ASN A 28 -17.95 19.78 -5.79
N PHE A 29 -17.40 19.14 -6.82
CA PHE A 29 -16.09 19.47 -7.41
C PHE A 29 -16.28 19.86 -8.87
N ASN A 30 -15.38 20.70 -9.38
CA ASN A 30 -15.35 21.05 -10.80
C ASN A 30 -15.04 19.82 -11.69
N THR A 31 -14.31 18.85 -11.15
CA THR A 31 -14.01 17.57 -11.78
C THR A 31 -13.96 16.46 -10.73
N ILE A 32 -14.37 15.26 -11.12
CA ILE A 32 -14.23 14.04 -10.32
C ILE A 32 -13.08 13.16 -10.83
N ASN A 33 -12.30 13.64 -11.79
CA ASN A 33 -11.18 12.90 -12.34
C ASN A 33 -10.06 12.79 -11.30
N CYS A 34 -9.30 11.70 -11.40
CA CYS A 34 -8.18 11.44 -10.53
C CYS A 34 -7.15 12.54 -10.66
N SER A 35 -6.73 13.10 -9.52
CA SER A 35 -5.76 14.18 -9.46
C SER A 35 -4.40 13.79 -10.07
N TYR A 36 -4.14 12.50 -10.24
CA TYR A 36 -2.90 11.98 -10.79
C TYR A 36 -2.91 11.77 -12.31
N CYS A 37 -3.88 11.01 -12.82
CA CYS A 37 -3.94 10.69 -14.25
C CYS A 37 -4.81 11.66 -15.04
N ASP A 38 -5.76 12.35 -14.40
CA ASP A 38 -6.77 13.23 -15.00
C ASP A 38 -7.69 12.57 -16.06
N LEU A 39 -7.65 11.23 -16.16
CA LEU A 39 -8.36 10.46 -17.18
C LEU A 39 -9.60 9.73 -16.64
N GLU A 40 -9.47 9.10 -15.48
CA GLU A 40 -10.52 8.28 -14.89
C GLU A 40 -11.05 8.90 -13.60
N ARG A 41 -12.23 8.45 -13.16
CA ARG A 41 -12.86 8.91 -11.92
C ARG A 41 -12.00 8.56 -10.71
N GLU A 42 -11.92 9.50 -9.76
CA GLU A 42 -11.17 9.31 -8.53
C GLU A 42 -12.00 8.55 -7.48
N ASP A 43 -11.94 7.22 -7.55
CA ASP A 43 -12.38 6.33 -6.48
C ASP A 43 -11.20 5.67 -5.74
N THR A 44 -11.51 4.88 -4.71
CA THR A 44 -10.49 4.28 -3.84
C THR A 44 -9.60 3.31 -4.60
N ASP A 45 -10.20 2.46 -5.43
CA ASP A 45 -9.48 1.41 -6.15
C ASP A 45 -8.63 2.03 -7.27
N HIS A 46 -9.17 3.02 -7.98
CA HIS A 46 -8.41 3.78 -8.96
C HIS A 46 -7.19 4.44 -8.32
N VAL A 47 -7.38 5.25 -7.27
CA VAL A 47 -6.26 5.98 -6.65
C VAL A 47 -5.20 5.03 -6.09
N LEU A 48 -5.61 3.96 -5.41
CA LEU A 48 -4.65 3.12 -4.69
C LEU A 48 -4.04 2.02 -5.54
N ILE A 49 -4.74 1.52 -6.58
CA ILE A 49 -4.36 0.33 -7.33
C ILE A 49 -4.26 0.58 -8.83
N ASN A 50 -5.34 1.08 -9.46
CA ASN A 50 -5.49 1.02 -10.92
C ASN A 50 -4.94 2.23 -11.68
N CYS A 51 -4.71 3.35 -11.01
CA CYS A 51 -4.21 4.56 -11.64
C CYS A 51 -2.87 4.28 -12.33
N SER A 52 -2.70 4.74 -13.57
CA SER A 52 -1.45 4.56 -14.34
C SER A 52 -0.19 5.06 -13.60
N MET A 53 -0.36 6.01 -12.70
CA MET A 53 0.68 6.57 -11.85
C MET A 53 1.05 5.63 -10.69
N THR A 54 0.09 4.88 -10.15
CA THR A 54 0.25 4.03 -8.96
C THR A 54 0.48 2.57 -9.33
N ALA A 55 -0.06 2.10 -10.46
CA ALA A 55 0.22 0.80 -11.05
C ALA A 55 1.73 0.55 -11.18
N LYS A 56 2.51 1.56 -11.62
CA LYS A 56 3.99 1.49 -11.71
C LYS A 56 4.68 1.16 -10.38
N VAL A 57 4.11 1.60 -9.26
CA VAL A 57 4.62 1.29 -7.92
C VAL A 57 4.41 -0.19 -7.62
N TRP A 58 3.24 -0.73 -7.99
CA TRP A 58 2.89 -2.14 -7.78
C TRP A 58 3.67 -3.10 -8.68
N TYR A 59 4.05 -2.69 -9.91
CA TYR A 59 4.97 -3.45 -10.77
C TYR A 59 6.32 -3.75 -10.13
N GLY A 60 6.76 -2.93 -9.18
CA GLY A 60 8.00 -3.16 -8.43
C GLY A 60 7.92 -4.31 -7.42
N ILE A 61 6.76 -4.95 -7.24
CA ILE A 61 6.57 -6.06 -6.33
C ILE A 61 6.33 -7.34 -7.13
N PRO A 62 7.08 -8.43 -6.90
CA PRO A 62 6.99 -9.67 -7.66
C PRO A 62 5.74 -10.49 -7.28
N GLN A 63 4.56 -10.00 -7.62
CA GLN A 63 3.27 -10.54 -7.20
C GLN A 63 2.15 -10.18 -8.20
N PRO A 64 0.95 -10.81 -8.13
CA PRO A 64 -0.08 -10.59 -9.14
C PRO A 64 -0.60 -9.15 -9.13
N GLN A 65 -0.97 -8.66 -10.31
CA GLN A 65 -1.62 -7.37 -10.45
C GLN A 65 -2.97 -7.39 -9.74
N PHE A 66 -3.16 -6.47 -8.81
CA PHE A 66 -4.43 -6.35 -8.08
C PHE A 66 -5.45 -5.62 -8.96
N GLY A 67 -6.70 -6.09 -8.98
CA GLY A 67 -7.78 -5.38 -9.67
C GLY A 67 -8.43 -4.29 -8.80
N ASN A 68 -8.33 -4.43 -7.47
CA ASN A 68 -8.86 -3.50 -6.48
C ASN A 68 -8.14 -3.67 -5.13
N LEU A 69 -8.44 -2.80 -4.16
CA LEU A 69 -7.81 -2.84 -2.85
C LEU A 69 -8.14 -4.12 -2.07
N SER A 70 -9.35 -4.67 -2.24
CA SER A 70 -9.75 -5.89 -1.55
C SER A 70 -8.94 -7.10 -2.02
N ASP A 71 -8.60 -7.17 -3.30
CA ASP A 71 -7.73 -8.21 -3.85
C ASP A 71 -6.33 -8.13 -3.24
N MET A 72 -5.78 -6.92 -3.09
CA MET A 72 -4.51 -6.71 -2.40
C MET A 72 -4.56 -7.17 -0.94
N VAL A 73 -5.66 -6.88 -0.22
CA VAL A 73 -5.83 -7.28 1.18
C VAL A 73 -5.94 -8.80 1.31
N LYS A 74 -6.74 -9.44 0.46
CA LYS A 74 -6.91 -10.89 0.41
C LYS A 74 -5.59 -11.59 0.11
N PHE A 75 -4.87 -11.12 -0.91
CA PHE A 75 -3.55 -11.64 -1.23
C PHE A 75 -2.62 -11.58 -0.01
N CYS A 76 -2.54 -10.43 0.66
CA CYS A 76 -1.67 -10.29 1.83
C CYS A 76 -2.06 -11.21 3.00
N SER A 77 -3.35 -11.51 3.18
CA SER A 77 -3.84 -12.32 4.30
C SER A 77 -3.66 -13.82 4.08
N THR A 78 -3.68 -14.27 2.83
CA THR A 78 -3.52 -15.69 2.45
C THR A 78 -2.11 -16.05 2.02
N TRP A 79 -1.22 -15.07 1.81
CA TRP A 79 0.12 -15.33 1.28
C TRP A 79 1.04 -16.06 2.25
N GLY A 80 1.68 -17.11 1.73
CA GLY A 80 2.72 -17.90 2.38
C GLY A 80 2.24 -18.68 3.61
N GLN A 81 3.05 -19.63 4.08
CA GLN A 81 2.75 -20.39 5.31
C GLN A 81 3.42 -19.77 6.56
N CYS A 82 4.51 -19.01 6.37
CA CYS A 82 5.25 -18.37 7.45
C CYS A 82 4.59 -17.06 7.91
N LEU A 83 4.14 -17.02 9.17
CA LEU A 83 3.48 -15.86 9.79
C LEU A 83 4.35 -14.59 9.78
N ASN A 84 5.65 -14.72 10.02
CA ASN A 84 6.55 -13.55 10.05
C ASN A 84 6.74 -12.94 8.67
N LYS A 85 6.95 -13.79 7.64
CA LYS A 85 7.02 -13.32 6.25
C LYS A 85 5.69 -12.66 5.83
N ARG A 86 4.55 -13.24 6.22
CA ARG A 86 3.22 -12.66 5.97
C ARG A 86 3.02 -11.29 6.64
N LYS A 87 3.41 -11.15 7.91
CA LYS A 87 3.37 -9.85 8.63
C LYS A 87 4.21 -8.77 7.93
N ASN A 88 5.36 -9.16 7.38
CA ASN A 88 6.21 -8.26 6.61
C ASN A 88 5.55 -7.84 5.30
N LEU A 89 5.00 -8.79 4.53
CA LEU A 89 4.26 -8.49 3.31
C LEU A 89 3.09 -7.54 3.57
N ILE A 90 2.24 -7.84 4.57
CA ILE A 90 1.13 -6.97 4.98
C ILE A 90 1.65 -5.56 5.26
N SER A 91 2.76 -5.44 5.98
CA SER A 91 3.34 -4.14 6.33
C SER A 91 3.84 -3.37 5.11
N ILE A 92 4.43 -4.07 4.13
CA ILE A 92 4.92 -3.48 2.89
C ILE A 92 3.73 -3.00 2.06
N CYS A 93 2.78 -3.89 1.71
CA CYS A 93 1.64 -3.54 0.88
C CYS A 93 0.78 -2.45 1.49
N TYR A 94 0.49 -2.52 2.80
CA TYR A 94 -0.29 -1.49 3.47
C TYR A 94 0.48 -0.16 3.56
N GLY A 95 1.82 -0.23 3.73
CA GLY A 95 2.69 0.93 3.70
C GLY A 95 2.69 1.62 2.35
N ILE A 96 2.74 0.86 1.26
CA ILE A 96 2.70 1.37 -0.13
C ILE A 96 1.36 2.08 -0.38
N ALA A 97 0.23 1.43 -0.09
CA ALA A 97 -1.08 2.04 -0.25
C ALA A 97 -1.23 3.34 0.58
N TRP A 98 -0.72 3.35 1.82
CA TRP A 98 -0.69 4.56 2.64
C TRP A 98 0.16 5.68 2.04
N LEU A 99 1.31 5.35 1.44
CA LEU A 99 2.20 6.34 0.84
C LEU A 99 1.63 6.95 -0.44
N ILE A 100 1.02 6.11 -1.27
CA ILE A 100 0.28 6.56 -2.45
C ILE A 100 -0.79 7.57 -2.01
N TRP A 101 -1.57 7.21 -0.98
CA TRP A 101 -2.58 8.12 -0.44
C TRP A 101 -2.00 9.42 0.11
N LYS A 102 -0.90 9.33 0.87
CA LYS A 102 -0.22 10.51 1.42
C LYS A 102 0.25 11.44 0.31
N ALA A 103 0.90 10.90 -0.72
CA ALA A 103 1.35 11.66 -1.87
C ALA A 103 0.18 12.33 -2.60
N ARG A 104 -1.01 11.71 -2.63
CA ARG A 104 -2.19 12.28 -3.26
C ARG A 104 -2.70 13.47 -2.46
N CYS A 105 -2.75 13.33 -1.13
CA CYS A 105 -3.09 14.43 -0.24
C CYS A 105 -2.09 15.59 -0.38
N ASP A 106 -0.79 15.30 -0.42
CA ASP A 106 0.24 16.32 -0.60
C ASP A 106 0.10 17.05 -1.94
N PHE A 107 -0.26 16.33 -3.02
CA PHE A 107 -0.54 16.97 -4.31
C PHE A 107 -1.73 17.94 -4.24
N ILE A 108 -2.82 17.55 -3.59
CA ILE A 108 -4.05 18.38 -3.56
C ILE A 108 -3.90 19.60 -2.66
N PHE A 109 -3.39 19.40 -1.45
CA PHE A 109 -3.32 20.43 -0.42
C PHE A 109 -2.05 21.28 -0.50
N ASN A 110 -0.92 20.68 -0.88
CA ASN A 110 0.39 21.36 -0.92
C ASN A 110 0.89 21.63 -2.34
N LYS A 111 0.14 21.23 -3.38
CA LYS A 111 0.50 21.39 -4.82
C LYS A 111 1.83 20.74 -5.21
N ILE A 112 2.29 19.76 -4.43
CA ILE A 112 3.53 19.03 -4.70
C ILE A 112 3.25 17.97 -5.76
N ARG A 113 3.66 18.21 -7.01
CA ARG A 113 3.53 17.26 -8.10
C ARG A 113 4.77 16.37 -8.18
N ILE A 114 4.57 15.09 -7.95
CA ILE A 114 5.63 14.08 -8.01
C ILE A 114 5.42 13.26 -9.29
N SER A 115 6.49 13.05 -10.06
CA SER A 115 6.41 12.18 -11.24
C SER A 115 6.19 10.72 -10.82
N PRO A 116 5.61 9.85 -11.65
CA PRO A 116 5.35 8.46 -11.24
C PRO A 116 6.64 7.69 -10.91
N ASN A 117 7.74 7.99 -11.61
CA ASN A 117 9.04 7.38 -11.33
C ASN A 117 9.60 7.86 -9.99
N GLN A 118 9.43 9.15 -9.65
CA GLN A 118 9.80 9.66 -8.33
C GLN A 118 8.90 9.09 -7.23
N LEU A 119 7.61 8.95 -7.48
CA LEU A 119 6.67 8.33 -6.52
C LEU A 119 7.08 6.88 -6.25
N ALA A 120 7.33 6.09 -7.30
CA ALA A 120 7.82 4.73 -7.18
C ALA A 120 9.16 4.66 -6.44
N GLY A 121 10.14 5.49 -6.82
CA GLY A 121 11.46 5.54 -6.18
C GLY A 121 11.40 5.95 -4.71
N ASN A 122 10.56 6.92 -4.35
CA ASN A 122 10.34 7.35 -2.96
C ASN A 122 9.70 6.23 -2.14
N ILE A 123 8.68 5.58 -2.69
CA ILE A 123 7.99 4.47 -2.03
C ILE A 123 8.94 3.29 -1.85
N GLN A 124 9.67 2.89 -2.90
CA GLN A 124 10.66 1.82 -2.84
C GLN A 124 11.72 2.14 -1.79
N SER A 125 12.31 3.33 -1.81
CA SER A 125 13.34 3.74 -0.83
C SER A 125 12.82 3.66 0.61
N MET A 126 11.57 4.08 0.84
CA MET A 126 11.00 4.04 2.18
C MET A 126 10.63 2.63 2.63
N VAL A 127 10.13 1.79 1.72
CA VAL A 127 9.90 0.36 1.96
C VAL A 127 11.21 -0.36 2.27
N PHE A 128 12.27 -0.15 1.49
CA PHE A 128 13.60 -0.73 1.75
C PHE A 128 14.15 -0.30 3.10
N THR A 129 14.02 1.00 3.44
CA THR A 129 14.42 1.52 4.75
C THR A 129 13.65 0.82 5.88
N TRP A 130 12.33 0.65 5.74
CA TRP A 130 11.51 -0.05 6.73
C TRP A 130 11.87 -1.53 6.88
N ILE A 131 12.19 -2.22 5.78
CA ILE A 131 12.65 -3.61 5.79
C ILE A 131 13.99 -3.70 6.51
N LYS A 132 14.96 -2.86 6.15
CA LYS A 132 16.31 -2.84 6.73
C LYS A 132 16.26 -2.62 8.25
N HIS A 133 15.50 -1.64 8.72
CA HIS A 133 15.35 -1.38 10.15
C HIS A 133 14.59 -2.49 10.89
N ARG A 134 13.65 -3.19 10.24
CA ARG A 134 12.95 -4.32 10.88
C ARG A 134 13.79 -5.58 10.97
N ILE A 135 14.65 -5.83 9.98
CA ILE A 135 15.59 -6.96 10.01
C ILE A 135 16.66 -6.69 11.06
N ALA A 136 17.18 -5.45 11.15
CA ALA A 136 18.21 -5.07 12.11
C ALA A 136 17.76 -5.08 13.59
N VAL A 137 16.45 -5.03 13.85
CA VAL A 137 15.88 -5.07 15.21
C VAL A 137 15.56 -6.51 15.65
N THR A 138 15.87 -7.53 14.85
CA THR A 138 15.84 -8.92 15.32
C THR A 138 17.06 -9.15 16.21
N PRO A 139 16.93 -9.36 17.53
CA PRO A 139 18.08 -9.69 18.36
C PRO A 139 18.69 -11.02 17.87
N PRO A 140 20.02 -11.19 17.91
CA PRO A 140 20.60 -12.51 17.74
C PRO A 140 19.98 -13.42 18.81
N ASN A 141 19.32 -14.46 18.34
CA ASN A 141 18.67 -15.49 19.15
C ASN A 141 19.70 -16.00 20.18
N GLN A 142 19.42 -15.83 21.47
CA GLN A 142 20.20 -16.53 22.50
C GLN A 142 19.90 -18.01 22.34
N THR A 143 20.94 -18.77 22.02
CA THR A 143 20.97 -20.23 21.96
C THR A 143 20.49 -20.86 23.27
N ALA A 144 19.45 -21.68 23.21
CA ALA A 144 19.31 -22.92 23.97
C ALA A 144 18.28 -23.83 23.28
N GLU A 145 18.66 -25.08 23.09
CA GLU A 145 17.98 -26.17 22.39
C GLU A 145 16.62 -26.51 23.03
N THR A 146 15.59 -26.96 22.30
CA THR A 146 15.47 -28.36 21.86
C THR A 146 14.30 -28.57 20.87
N SER A 147 14.57 -29.47 19.92
CA SER A 147 13.68 -30.41 19.19
C SER A 147 12.49 -29.91 18.34
N GLU A 148 12.65 -30.21 17.04
CA GLU A 148 11.68 -30.79 16.09
C GLU A 148 10.70 -29.88 15.33
N GLY A 149 10.82 -29.94 13.99
CA GLY A 149 9.80 -29.48 13.04
C GLY A 149 10.38 -28.89 11.75
N SER A 150 11.01 -29.72 10.91
CA SER A 150 11.45 -29.37 9.56
C SER A 150 10.29 -28.81 8.71
N CYS A 151 10.57 -27.74 7.97
CA CYS A 151 9.86 -27.39 6.74
C CYS A 151 10.91 -26.96 5.72
N ASP A 152 11.60 -27.96 5.19
CA ASP A 152 12.35 -27.88 3.96
C ASP A 152 11.42 -27.63 2.76
N LEU A 153 11.90 -26.74 1.88
CA LEU A 153 11.75 -26.75 0.42
C LEU A 153 10.33 -26.90 -0.17
N ASN A 154 9.76 -25.77 -0.59
CA ASN A 154 9.42 -25.45 -1.99
C ASN A 154 8.88 -24.02 -2.11
#